data_AF-A0A7D5RZI9-F1
#
_entry.id   AF-A0A7D5RZI9-F1
#
_cell.length_a   1.000
_cell.length_b   1.000
_cell.length_c   1.000
_cell.angle_alpha   90.00
_cell.angle_beta   90.00
_cell.angle_gamma   90.00
#
_symmetry.space_group_name_H-M   'P 1'
#
loop_
_entity.id
_entity.type
_entity.pdbx_description
1 polymer ?
#
loop_
_entity_poly.entity_id
_entity_poly.type
_entity_poly.pdbx_seq_one_letter_code
_entity_poly.pdbx_strand_id
1 'polypeptide(L)'
;MTPDWPKMMAAYNHWMNERIYALLADVPDAERKCDRGAFFGSIHGTLNHLLFGDLMWMARFEGLERPHLKMGEIIHDDFTDLRVARMEMDARIIAWTDSLDAGWLAAPLNYRSGVDGVLRRLPAWTLVTHMFNHQTHHRGQLTTLMFQIGIDPGATDLPWLPGLTEDGFSKT
;
A
#
# COMPACT_ATOMS: atom_id res chain seq x y z
N MET A 1 -12.24 5.21 15.88
CA MET A 1 -11.75 5.67 14.56
C MET A 1 -12.97 5.95 13.70
N THR A 2 -13.06 7.13 13.08
CA THR A 2 -14.16 7.42 12.14
C THR A 2 -13.88 6.77 10.78
N PRO A 3 -14.91 6.55 9.93
CA PRO A 3 -14.72 6.09 8.55
C PRO A 3 -13.92 7.06 7.66
N ASP A 4 -13.68 8.29 8.09
CA ASP A 4 -12.93 9.28 7.31
C ASP A 4 -11.43 8.97 7.29
N TRP A 5 -10.90 8.41 8.39
CA TRP A 5 -9.48 8.05 8.47
C TRP A 5 -9.09 7.04 7.38
N PRO A 6 -9.82 5.91 7.17
CA PRO A 6 -9.49 4.99 6.08
C PRO A 6 -9.56 5.63 4.70
N LYS A 7 -10.56 6.49 4.47
CA LYS A 7 -10.75 7.18 3.18
C LYS A 7 -9.60 8.12 2.88
N MET A 8 -9.18 8.92 3.85
CA MET A 8 -8.02 9.80 3.73
C MET A 8 -6.75 9.00 3.43
N MET A 9 -6.53 7.89 4.14
CA MET A 9 -5.33 7.07 3.93
C MET A 9 -5.36 6.28 2.61
N ALA A 10 -6.54 5.88 2.12
CA ALA A 10 -6.69 5.29 0.79
C ALA A 10 -6.38 6.30 -0.32
N ALA A 11 -6.87 7.54 -0.19
CA ALA A 11 -6.54 8.62 -1.12
C ALA A 11 -5.05 8.99 -1.09
N TYR A 12 -4.47 9.12 0.12
CA TYR A 12 -3.03 9.33 0.27
C TYR A 12 -2.22 8.22 -0.37
N ASN A 13 -2.65 6.97 -0.18
CA ASN A 13 -1.99 5.83 -0.78
C ASN A 13 -1.99 5.91 -2.30
N HIS A 14 -3.16 6.11 -2.90
CA HIS A 14 -3.33 6.23 -4.33
C HIS A 14 -2.49 7.36 -4.91
N TRP A 15 -2.56 8.56 -4.32
CA TRP A 15 -1.78 9.72 -4.74
C TRP A 15 -0.27 9.44 -4.76
N MET A 16 0.25 8.87 -3.67
CA MET A 16 1.68 8.54 -3.58
C MET A 16 2.07 7.41 -4.54
N ASN A 17 1.23 6.39 -4.70
CA ASN A 17 1.50 5.28 -5.60
C ASN A 17 1.50 5.76 -7.06
N GLU A 18 0.49 6.49 -7.50
CA GLU A 18 0.41 7.04 -8.85
C GLU A 18 1.67 7.85 -9.19
N ARG A 19 2.06 8.76 -8.29
CA ARG A 19 3.24 9.60 -8.46
C ARG A 19 4.55 8.79 -8.55
N ILE A 20 4.74 7.84 -7.63
CA ILE A 20 5.94 6.99 -7.62
C ILE A 20 6.03 6.16 -8.91
N TYR A 21 4.93 5.52 -9.32
CA TYR A 21 4.90 4.71 -10.53
C TYR A 21 5.08 5.56 -11.80
N ALA A 22 4.59 6.80 -11.82
CA ALA A 22 4.83 7.74 -12.92
C ALA A 22 6.31 8.12 -13.02
N LEU A 23 6.95 8.49 -11.91
CA LEU A 23 8.39 8.84 -11.88
C LEU A 23 9.29 7.67 -12.27
N LEU A 24 8.89 6.45 -11.94
CA LEU A 24 9.65 5.24 -12.25
C LEU A 24 9.42 4.70 -13.66
N ALA A 25 8.48 5.25 -14.44
CA ALA A 25 8.14 4.74 -15.77
C ALA A 25 9.32 4.80 -16.75
N ASP A 26 10.09 5.89 -16.71
CA ASP A 26 11.22 6.12 -17.63
C ASP A 26 12.55 5.52 -17.14
N VAL A 27 12.55 4.89 -15.96
CA VAL A 27 13.76 4.24 -15.42
C VAL A 27 14.03 2.94 -16.20
N PRO A 28 15.26 2.65 -16.64
CA PRO A 28 15.56 1.38 -17.29
C PRO A 28 15.20 0.18 -16.41
N ASP A 29 14.72 -0.91 -16.99
CA ASP A 29 14.31 -2.11 -16.25
C ASP A 29 15.43 -2.67 -15.36
N ALA A 30 16.65 -2.73 -15.91
CA ALA A 30 17.85 -3.13 -15.17
C ALA A 30 18.11 -2.24 -13.95
N GLU A 31 17.88 -0.93 -14.03
CA GLU A 31 18.07 0.01 -12.91
C GLU A 31 17.01 -0.13 -11.83
N ARG A 32 15.75 -0.41 -12.21
CA ARG A 32 14.65 -0.71 -11.26
C ARG A 32 14.87 -2.04 -10.54
N LYS A 33 15.39 -3.05 -11.25
CA LYS A 33 15.61 -4.41 -10.72
C LYS A 33 16.97 -4.58 -10.03
N CYS A 34 17.90 -3.64 -10.19
CA CYS A 34 19.20 -3.64 -9.53
C CYS A 34 19.06 -3.71 -8.01
N ASP A 35 19.85 -4.59 -7.37
CA ASP A 35 19.94 -4.67 -5.92
C ASP A 35 20.59 -3.40 -5.35
N ARG A 36 19.92 -2.80 -4.37
CA ARG A 36 20.31 -1.56 -3.70
C ARG A 36 20.35 -1.71 -2.19
N GLY A 37 20.42 -2.95 -1.68
CA GLY A 37 20.49 -3.25 -0.26
C GLY A 37 19.19 -2.97 0.50
N ALA A 38 18.06 -2.89 -0.21
CA ALA A 38 16.74 -2.82 0.44
C ALA A 38 16.33 -4.18 1.01
N PHE A 39 15.34 -4.18 1.91
CA PHE A 39 14.80 -5.43 2.47
C PHE A 39 14.28 -6.39 1.38
N PHE A 40 13.74 -5.85 0.28
CA PHE A 40 13.32 -6.62 -0.91
C PHE A 40 14.30 -6.48 -2.09
N GLY A 41 15.58 -6.18 -1.79
CA GLY A 41 16.67 -6.02 -2.75
C GLY A 41 16.60 -4.71 -3.54
N SER A 42 15.54 -4.53 -4.33
CA SER A 42 15.46 -3.49 -5.37
C SER A 42 14.20 -2.62 -5.26
N ILE A 43 14.13 -1.58 -6.10
CA ILE A 43 12.91 -0.78 -6.32
C ILE A 43 11.78 -1.69 -6.79
N HIS A 44 12.04 -2.53 -7.79
CA HIS A 44 11.04 -3.43 -8.37
C HIS A 44 10.53 -4.47 -7.37
N GLY A 45 11.42 -5.04 -6.55
CA GLY A 45 11.05 -5.97 -5.48
C GLY A 45 10.21 -5.30 -4.40
N THR A 46 10.54 -4.06 -4.04
CA THR A 46 9.79 -3.30 -3.02
C THR A 46 8.37 -2.94 -3.49
N LEU A 47 8.21 -2.57 -4.76
CA LEU A 47 6.90 -2.33 -5.38
C LEU A 47 6.03 -3.60 -5.43
N ASN A 48 6.61 -4.74 -5.80
CA ASN A 48 5.92 -6.03 -5.75
C ASN A 48 5.50 -6.41 -4.33
N HIS A 49 6.37 -6.19 -3.32
CA HIS A 49 6.00 -6.47 -1.94
C HIS A 49 4.86 -5.58 -1.42
N LEU A 50 4.82 -4.30 -1.81
CA LEU A 50 3.71 -3.42 -1.48
C LEU A 50 2.38 -3.96 -2.03
N LEU A 51 2.36 -4.42 -3.30
CA LEU A 51 1.18 -5.05 -3.89
C LEU A 51 0.81 -6.37 -3.18
N PHE A 52 1.81 -7.21 -2.86
CA PHE A 52 1.64 -8.43 -2.07
C PHE A 52 0.96 -8.14 -0.73
N GLY A 53 1.45 -7.14 0.01
CA GLY A 53 0.90 -6.74 1.31
C GLY A 53 -0.57 -6.36 1.22
N ASP A 54 -0.94 -5.60 0.20
CA ASP A 54 -2.31 -5.15 -0.02
C ASP A 54 -3.23 -6.30 -0.43
N LEU A 55 -2.81 -7.17 -1.35
CA LEU A 55 -3.55 -8.40 -1.71
C LEU A 55 -3.83 -9.26 -0.47
N MET A 56 -2.82 -9.42 0.37
CA MET A 56 -2.91 -10.22 1.59
C MET A 56 -3.86 -9.61 2.64
N TRP A 57 -3.88 -8.30 2.81
CA TRP A 57 -4.75 -7.62 3.76
C TRP A 57 -6.18 -7.49 3.24
N MET A 58 -6.37 -7.12 1.98
CA MET A 58 -7.69 -6.99 1.37
C MET A 58 -8.45 -8.32 1.37
N ALA A 59 -7.80 -9.43 1.02
CA ALA A 59 -8.43 -10.74 1.12
C ALA A 59 -8.96 -11.05 2.53
N ARG A 60 -8.24 -10.62 3.58
CA ARG A 60 -8.70 -10.78 4.97
C ARG A 60 -9.88 -9.88 5.30
N PHE A 61 -9.85 -8.62 4.86
CA PHE A 61 -10.91 -7.66 5.17
C PHE A 61 -12.22 -7.98 4.46
N GLU A 62 -12.16 -8.52 3.25
CA GLU A 62 -13.33 -8.91 2.47
C GLU A 62 -13.78 -10.35 2.75
N GLY A 63 -13.08 -11.09 3.62
CA GLY A 63 -13.40 -12.48 3.94
C GLY A 63 -13.18 -13.46 2.78
N LEU A 64 -12.29 -13.11 1.84
CA LEU A 64 -11.92 -13.93 0.70
C LEU A 64 -10.83 -14.95 1.06
N GLU A 65 -10.65 -15.95 0.19
CA GLU A 65 -9.54 -16.88 0.32
C GLU A 65 -8.20 -16.14 0.24
N ARG A 66 -7.26 -16.56 1.10
CA ARG A 66 -5.91 -16.02 1.11
C ARG A 66 -5.22 -16.33 -0.23
N PRO A 67 -4.63 -15.32 -0.91
CA PRO A 67 -3.79 -15.57 -2.07
C PRO A 67 -2.63 -16.53 -1.76
N HIS A 68 -2.35 -17.45 -2.68
CA HIS A 68 -1.21 -18.37 -2.60
C HIS A 68 0.10 -17.71 -3.03
N LEU A 69 0.46 -16.61 -2.37
CA LEU A 69 1.66 -15.83 -2.65
C LEU A 69 2.60 -15.85 -1.45
N LYS A 70 3.91 -15.72 -1.72
CA LYS A 70 4.96 -15.62 -0.70
C LYS A 70 5.43 -14.18 -0.52
N MET A 71 5.88 -13.86 0.69
CA MET A 71 6.51 -12.57 0.96
C MET A 71 7.81 -12.46 0.14
N GLY A 72 7.99 -11.32 -0.52
CA GLY A 72 9.13 -11.08 -1.41
C GLY A 72 9.02 -11.74 -2.79
N GLU A 73 7.88 -12.36 -3.11
CA GLU A 73 7.63 -12.87 -4.47
C GLU A 73 7.46 -11.73 -5.47
N ILE A 74 8.03 -11.90 -6.67
CA ILE A 74 7.81 -11.00 -7.80
C ILE A 74 6.52 -11.44 -8.49
N ILE A 75 5.41 -10.78 -8.15
CA ILE A 75 4.07 -11.05 -8.69
C ILE A 75 4.01 -10.63 -10.17
N HIS A 76 4.60 -9.48 -10.49
CA HIS A 76 4.71 -8.97 -11.85
C HIS A 76 6.18 -8.62 -12.15
N ASP A 77 6.77 -9.34 -13.11
CA ASP A 77 8.13 -9.07 -13.59
C ASP A 77 8.17 -7.85 -14.52
N ASP A 78 7.13 -7.64 -15.33
CA ASP A 78 6.97 -6.45 -16.16
C ASP A 78 6.47 -5.25 -15.32
N PHE A 79 7.10 -4.09 -15.52
CA PHE A 79 6.76 -2.89 -14.77
C PHE A 79 5.40 -2.29 -15.15
N THR A 80 4.98 -2.43 -16.41
CA THR A 80 3.68 -1.95 -16.89
C THR A 80 2.57 -2.78 -16.24
N ASP A 81 2.71 -4.10 -16.23
CA ASP A 81 1.75 -4.99 -15.56
C ASP A 81 1.67 -4.70 -14.07
N LEU A 82 2.83 -4.51 -13.41
CA LEU A 82 2.88 -4.13 -11.99
C LEU A 82 2.16 -2.81 -11.73
N ARG A 83 2.35 -1.82 -12.62
CA ARG A 83 1.67 -0.52 -12.52
C ARG A 83 0.17 -0.66 -12.67
N VAL A 84 -0.31 -1.42 -13.65
CA VAL A 84 -1.74 -1.67 -13.84
C VAL A 84 -2.33 -2.32 -12.59
N ALA A 85 -1.71 -3.41 -12.12
CA ALA A 85 -2.18 -4.12 -10.92
C ALA A 85 -2.18 -3.22 -9.67
N ARG A 86 -1.21 -2.31 -9.52
CA ARG A 86 -1.19 -1.31 -8.44
C ARG A 86 -2.38 -0.36 -8.54
N MET A 87 -2.65 0.20 -9.71
CA MET A 87 -3.76 1.16 -9.89
C MET A 87 -5.12 0.49 -9.66
N GLU A 88 -5.29 -0.75 -10.11
CA GLU A 88 -6.49 -1.54 -9.82
C GLU A 88 -6.64 -1.82 -8.32
N MET A 89 -5.56 -2.16 -7.64
CA MET A 89 -5.58 -2.37 -6.18
C MET A 89 -5.90 -1.08 -5.43
N ASP A 90 -5.34 0.07 -5.83
CA ASP A 90 -5.68 1.37 -5.24
C ASP A 90 -7.17 1.69 -5.41
N ALA A 91 -7.72 1.50 -6.61
CA ALA A 91 -9.13 1.72 -6.88
C ALA A 91 -10.03 0.79 -6.02
N ARG A 92 -9.65 -0.48 -5.87
CA ARG A 92 -10.34 -1.43 -4.99
C ARG A 92 -10.29 -0.99 -3.52
N ILE A 93 -9.13 -0.57 -3.01
CA ILE A 93 -8.98 -0.09 -1.64
C ILE A 93 -9.85 1.15 -1.41
N ILE A 94 -9.86 2.11 -2.35
CA ILE A 94 -10.71 3.31 -2.27
C ILE A 94 -12.18 2.90 -2.17
N ALA A 95 -12.67 2.06 -3.09
CA ALA A 95 -14.06 1.61 -3.10
C ALA A 95 -14.42 0.85 -1.80
N TRP A 96 -13.52 0.00 -1.32
CA TRP A 96 -13.71 -0.70 -0.06
C TRP A 96 -13.81 0.26 1.13
N THR A 97 -12.95 1.28 1.22
CA THR A 97 -13.02 2.28 2.30
C THR A 97 -14.31 3.09 2.30
N ASP A 98 -14.99 3.22 1.15
CA ASP A 98 -16.30 3.86 1.08
C ASP A 98 -17.43 3.04 1.70
N SER A 99 -17.27 1.72 1.76
CA SER A 99 -18.24 0.81 2.40
C SER A 99 -18.06 0.66 3.91
N LEU A 100 -16.99 1.20 4.49
CA LEU A 100 -16.69 1.01 5.91
C LEU A 100 -17.56 1.88 6.81
N ASP A 101 -18.09 1.29 7.87
CA ASP A 101 -18.76 1.99 8.95
C ASP A 101 -18.00 1.86 10.28
N ALA A 102 -18.39 2.69 11.26
CA ALA A 102 -17.74 2.71 12.57
C ALA A 102 -17.92 1.41 13.36
N GLY A 103 -19.01 0.68 13.13
CA GLY A 103 -19.29 -0.61 13.76
C GLY A 103 -18.35 -1.69 13.27
N TRP A 104 -18.17 -1.82 11.95
CA TRP A 104 -17.20 -2.76 11.37
C TRP A 104 -15.78 -2.47 11.85
N LEU A 105 -15.37 -1.19 11.85
CA LEU A 105 -14.05 -0.77 12.32
C LEU A 105 -13.81 -1.12 13.80
N ALA A 106 -14.84 -1.04 14.64
CA ALA A 106 -14.75 -1.39 16.06
C ALA A 106 -14.80 -2.91 16.31
N ALA A 107 -15.39 -3.68 15.39
CA ALA A 107 -15.59 -5.11 15.54
C ALA A 107 -14.25 -5.88 15.53
N PRO A 108 -14.18 -7.02 16.26
CA PRO A 108 -12.99 -7.86 16.26
C PRO A 108 -12.87 -8.64 14.94
N LEU A 109 -11.69 -8.59 14.33
CA LEU A 109 -11.31 -9.43 13.20
C LEU A 109 -10.33 -10.50 13.68
N ASN A 110 -10.64 -11.76 13.35
CA ASN A 110 -9.78 -12.90 13.66
C ASN A 110 -8.94 -13.26 12.44
N TYR A 111 -7.64 -13.45 12.61
CA TYR A 111 -6.81 -14.02 11.56
C TYR A 111 -5.64 -14.81 12.14
N ARG A 112 -5.21 -15.84 11.41
CA ARG A 112 -3.95 -16.51 11.69
C ARG A 112 -2.82 -15.79 10.97
N SER A 113 -1.82 -15.35 11.70
CA SER A 113 -0.67 -14.66 11.13
C SER A 113 0.15 -15.60 10.25
N GLY A 114 0.51 -15.10 9.06
CA GLY A 114 1.39 -15.82 8.15
C GLY A 114 2.86 -15.79 8.56
N VAL A 115 3.23 -14.99 9.57
CA VAL A 115 4.62 -14.83 10.04
C VAL A 115 4.96 -15.86 11.13
N ASP A 116 4.09 -16.01 12.11
CA ASP A 116 4.32 -16.81 13.33
C ASP A 116 3.24 -17.86 13.58
N GLY A 117 2.22 -17.96 12.72
CA GLY A 117 1.11 -18.91 12.87
C GLY A 117 0.17 -18.61 14.03
N VAL A 118 0.37 -17.52 14.78
CA VAL A 118 -0.42 -17.18 15.96
C VAL A 118 -1.77 -16.59 15.54
N LEU A 119 -2.84 -17.08 16.17
CA LEU A 119 -4.18 -16.53 16.01
C LEU A 119 -4.25 -15.17 16.71
N ARG A 120 -4.64 -14.14 15.97
CA ARG A 120 -4.85 -12.79 16.47
C ARG A 120 -6.33 -12.45 16.39
N ARG A 121 -6.83 -11.78 17.43
CA ARG A 121 -8.17 -11.20 17.50
C ARG A 121 -8.01 -9.75 17.94
N LEU A 122 -8.11 -8.84 16.98
CA LEU A 122 -7.89 -7.41 17.19
C LEU A 122 -9.06 -6.62 16.59
N PRO A 123 -9.37 -5.42 17.11
CA PRO A 123 -10.31 -4.53 16.43
C PRO A 123 -9.88 -4.30 14.98
N ALA A 124 -10.84 -4.32 14.04
CA ALA A 124 -10.54 -4.20 12.62
C ALA A 124 -9.78 -2.90 12.31
N TRP A 125 -10.11 -1.80 12.98
CA TRP A 125 -9.42 -0.51 12.83
C TRP A 125 -7.89 -0.64 13.01
N THR A 126 -7.42 -1.45 13.96
CA THR A 126 -5.98 -1.63 14.21
C THR A 126 -5.29 -2.27 13.01
N LEU A 127 -5.97 -3.23 12.38
CA LEU A 127 -5.44 -3.96 11.22
C LEU A 127 -5.49 -3.10 9.96
N VAL A 128 -6.56 -2.32 9.80
CA VAL A 128 -6.65 -1.32 8.73
C VAL A 128 -5.53 -0.29 8.86
N THR A 129 -5.34 0.28 10.06
CA THR A 129 -4.21 1.18 10.34
C THR A 129 -2.87 0.52 10.04
N HIS A 130 -2.70 -0.76 10.41
CA HIS A 130 -1.48 -1.49 10.11
C HIS A 130 -1.23 -1.63 8.60
N MET A 131 -2.24 -1.94 7.78
CA MET A 131 -2.08 -2.03 6.32
C MET A 131 -1.52 -0.72 5.74
N PHE A 132 -2.12 0.42 6.08
CA PHE A 132 -1.66 1.73 5.62
C PHE A 132 -0.29 2.10 6.18
N ASN A 133 -0.02 1.81 7.47
CA ASN A 133 1.29 2.06 8.07
C ASN A 133 2.39 1.21 7.44
N HIS A 134 2.10 -0.04 7.09
CA HIS A 134 3.00 -0.92 6.36
C HIS A 134 3.35 -0.35 4.98
N GLN A 135 2.35 0.20 4.27
CA GLN A 135 2.61 0.91 3.01
C GLN A 135 3.50 2.13 3.19
N THR A 136 3.22 2.99 4.18
CA THR A 136 4.08 4.15 4.49
C THR A 136 5.51 3.74 4.84
N HIS A 137 5.68 2.68 5.66
CA HIS A 137 7.00 2.17 6.02
C HIS A 137 7.82 1.73 4.80
N HIS A 138 7.26 0.88 3.94
CA HIS A 138 7.98 0.40 2.76
C HIS A 138 8.12 1.45 1.67
N ARG A 139 7.20 2.43 1.58
CA ARG A 139 7.43 3.61 0.74
C ARG A 139 8.56 4.49 1.25
N GLY A 140 8.78 4.62 2.56
CA GLY A 140 9.95 5.30 3.10
C GLY A 140 11.28 4.65 2.68
N GLN A 141 11.30 3.31 2.59
CA GLN A 141 12.44 2.59 2.02
C GLN A 141 12.57 2.89 0.53
N LEU A 142 11.47 2.81 -0.21
CA LEU A 142 11.42 3.06 -1.64
C LEU A 142 11.88 4.48 -2.03
N THR A 143 11.46 5.51 -1.31
CA THR A 143 11.89 6.89 -1.58
C THR A 143 13.39 7.06 -1.36
N THR A 144 13.97 6.38 -0.38
CA THR A 144 15.43 6.32 -0.21
C THR A 144 16.11 5.70 -1.45
N LEU A 145 15.56 4.61 -2.00
CA LEU A 145 16.10 4.00 -3.22
C LEU A 145 15.94 4.90 -4.46
N MET A 146 14.84 5.65 -4.55
CA MET A 146 14.64 6.63 -5.62
C MET A 146 15.71 7.73 -5.58
N PHE A 147 16.03 8.26 -4.40
CA PHE A 147 17.11 9.25 -4.26
C PHE A 147 18.48 8.68 -4.66
N GLN A 148 18.76 7.40 -4.42
CA GLN A 148 20.01 6.76 -4.84
C GLN A 148 20.19 6.73 -6.37
N ILE A 149 19.10 6.82 -7.13
CA ILE A 149 19.12 6.94 -8.60
C ILE A 149 18.81 8.35 -9.10
N GLY A 150 18.87 9.35 -8.22
CA GLY A 150 18.67 10.75 -8.57
C GLY A 150 17.22 11.14 -8.85
N ILE A 151 16.23 10.35 -8.38
CA ILE A 151 14.81 10.64 -8.53
C ILE A 151 14.25 11.16 -7.21
N ASP A 152 13.75 12.39 -7.22
CA ASP A 152 13.06 12.98 -6.09
C ASP A 152 11.55 12.69 -6.19
N PRO A 153 10.95 11.92 -5.25
CA PRO A 153 9.52 11.68 -5.22
C PRO A 153 8.72 12.93 -4.86
N GLY A 154 9.35 14.00 -4.40
CA GLY A 154 8.72 15.19 -3.86
C GLY A 154 8.10 14.95 -2.49
N ALA A 155 7.21 15.85 -2.10
CA ALA A 155 6.69 15.86 -0.75
C ALA A 155 5.71 14.70 -0.50
N THR A 156 5.85 14.07 0.67
CA THR A 156 5.11 12.85 1.04
C THR A 156 4.19 13.06 2.25
N ASP A 157 4.13 14.27 2.79
CA ASP A 157 3.40 14.52 4.03
C ASP A 157 1.91 14.70 3.78
N LEU A 158 1.07 14.17 4.69
CA LEU A 158 -0.40 14.23 4.60
C LEU A 158 -0.97 15.64 4.37
N PRO A 159 -0.43 16.73 4.95
CA PRO A 159 -0.95 18.07 4.66
C PRO A 159 -0.98 18.43 3.18
N TRP A 160 -0.16 17.80 2.33
CA TRP A 160 -0.12 18.06 0.88
C TRP A 160 -0.98 17.10 0.07
N LEU A 161 -1.73 16.21 0.72
CA LEU A 161 -2.72 15.36 0.06
C LEU A 161 -3.76 16.23 -0.65
N PRO A 162 -3.94 16.07 -1.98
CA PRO A 162 -5.02 16.73 -2.70
C PRO A 162 -6.39 16.38 -2.10
N GLY A 163 -7.22 17.38 -1.85
CA GLY A 163 -8.56 17.21 -1.24
C GLY A 163 -8.58 17.22 0.30
N LEU A 164 -7.42 17.34 0.97
CA LEU A 164 -7.39 17.60 2.41
C LEU A 164 -7.57 19.10 2.69
N THR A 165 -8.55 19.43 3.52
CA THR A 165 -8.92 20.81 3.90
C THR A 165 -8.99 20.96 5.42
N GLU A 166 -9.25 22.18 5.91
CA GLU A 166 -9.49 22.43 7.34
C GLU A 166 -10.71 21.67 7.90
N ASP A 167 -11.69 21.38 7.04
CA ASP A 167 -12.90 20.61 7.37
C ASP A 167 -12.68 19.08 7.29
N GLY A 168 -11.47 18.64 6.95
CA GLY A 168 -11.11 17.24 6.76
C GLY A 168 -10.89 16.84 5.30
N PHE A 169 -10.84 15.53 5.04
CA PHE A 169 -10.60 14.99 3.71
C PHE A 169 -11.91 14.90 2.92
N SER A 170 -11.92 15.52 1.74
CA SER A 170 -12.99 15.39 0.74
C SER A 170 -12.42 14.88 -0.57
N LYS A 171 -13.11 13.92 -1.20
CA LYS A 171 -12.79 13.47 -2.56
C LYS A 171 -13.30 14.55 -3.52
N THR A 172 -12.41 15.45 -3.95
CA THR A 172 -12.70 16.38 -5.06
C THR A 172 -12.87 15.62 -6.36
#